data_AF-A0A7Y1QMB3-F1
#
_entry.id   AF-A0A7Y1QMB3-F1
#
_cell.length_a   1.000
_cell.length_b   1.000
_cell.length_c   1.000
_cell.angle_alpha   90.00
_cell.angle_beta   90.00
_cell.angle_gamma   90.00
#
_symmetry.space_group_name_H-M   'P 1'
#
loop_
_entity.id
_entity.type
_entity.pdbx_description
1 polymer ?
#
loop_
_entity_poly.entity_id
_entity_poly.type
_entity_poly.pdbx_seq_one_letter_code
_entity_poly.pdbx_strand_id
1 'polypeptide(L)'
;MILIRGETEKTYREFSVPIMEGLTPHLSRLLDEAKKIGLSPNDQPFNVNRFSRHYHGKEMNIDQVQAMYRKLTDKTGVRMTPHHFSHTIATDLKQQPAGQIDQSLYRH
;
A
#
# COMPACT_ATOMS: atom_id res chain seq x y z
N MET A 1 2.00 -4.77 -10.55
CA MET A 1 3.23 -4.00 -10.27
C MET A 1 2.83 -2.56 -9.97
N ILE A 2 3.36 -1.95 -8.91
CA ILE A 2 3.13 -0.52 -8.60
C ILE A 2 4.39 0.24 -8.94
N LEU A 3 4.28 1.26 -9.79
CA LEU A 3 5.38 2.16 -10.10
C LEU A 3 5.33 3.35 -9.15
N ILE A 4 6.38 3.52 -8.34
CA ILE A 4 6.56 4.71 -7.52
C ILE A 4 7.39 5.70 -8.34
N ARG A 5 6.76 6.81 -8.73
CA ARG A 5 7.44 7.91 -9.41
C ARG A 5 8.32 8.66 -8.40
N GLY A 6 9.56 8.92 -8.77
CA GLY A 6 10.57 9.56 -7.91
C GLY A 6 10.31 11.03 -7.58
N GLU A 7 9.08 11.53 -7.65
CA GLU A 7 8.73 12.94 -7.43
C GLU A 7 8.98 13.39 -5.97
N THR A 8 9.19 12.46 -5.04
CA THR A 8 9.46 12.75 -3.62
C THR A 8 10.85 12.33 -3.12
N GLU A 9 11.73 11.79 -3.98
CA GLU A 9 13.07 11.35 -3.56
C GLU A 9 14.18 12.19 -4.18
N LYS A 10 15.13 12.64 -3.35
CA LYS A 10 16.34 13.39 -3.72
C LYS A 10 17.24 12.68 -4.76
N THR A 11 16.92 11.44 -5.11
CA THR A 11 17.67 10.58 -6.04
C THR A 11 16.97 10.36 -7.39
N TYR A 12 15.74 10.85 -7.61
CA TYR A 12 15.00 10.74 -8.88
C TYR A 12 14.90 9.30 -9.44
N ARG A 13 14.96 8.29 -8.57
CA ARG A 13 14.87 6.88 -8.96
C ARG A 13 13.42 6.45 -8.94
N GLU A 14 12.97 5.89 -10.05
CA GLU A 14 11.69 5.17 -10.09
C GLU A 14 11.89 3.79 -9.48
N PHE A 15 10.97 3.40 -8.59
CA PHE A 15 11.00 2.08 -7.99
C PHE A 15 9.75 1.32 -8.39
N SER A 16 9.96 0.08 -8.82
CA SER A 16 8.88 -0.86 -9.05
C SER A 16 8.71 -1.76 -7.83
N VAL A 17 7.51 -1.73 -7.26
CA VAL A 17 7.13 -2.64 -6.17
C VAL A 17 6.30 -3.78 -6.77
N PRO A 18 6.78 -5.04 -6.70
CA PRO A 18 5.98 -6.18 -7.10
C PRO A 18 4.77 -6.31 -6.16
N ILE A 19 3.59 -6.56 -6.74
CA ILE A 19 2.40 -6.88 -5.97
C ILE A 19 2.42 -8.40 -5.78
N MET A 20 2.44 -8.86 -4.53
CA MET A 20 2.34 -10.30 -4.25
C MET A 20 1.00 -10.82 -4.77
N GLU A 21 0.99 -11.99 -5.42
CA GLU A 21 -0.22 -12.53 -6.06
C GLU A 21 -1.42 -12.62 -5.10
N GLY A 22 -1.18 -12.98 -3.84
CA GLY A 22 -2.22 -13.03 -2.80
C GLY A 22 -2.87 -11.68 -2.49
N LEU A 23 -2.22 -10.56 -2.79
CA LEU A 23 -2.78 -9.21 -2.60
C LEU A 23 -3.64 -8.75 -3.78
N THR A 24 -3.44 -9.30 -4.98
CA THR A 24 -4.18 -8.94 -6.19
C THR A 24 -5.70 -8.95 -6.00
N PRO A 25 -6.35 -10.02 -5.49
CA PRO A 25 -7.81 -10.03 -5.33
C PRO A 25 -8.31 -8.97 -4.33
N HIS A 26 -7.53 -8.66 -3.30
CA HIS A 26 -7.87 -7.63 -2.32
C HIS A 26 -7.78 -6.22 -2.91
N LEU A 27 -6.75 -5.95 -3.71
CA LEU A 27 -6.58 -4.68 -4.41
C LEU A 27 -7.65 -4.48 -5.48
N SER A 28 -7.97 -5.50 -6.27
CA SER A 28 -9.05 -5.44 -7.25
C SER A 28 -10.39 -5.10 -6.60
N ARG A 29 -10.74 -5.79 -5.50
CA ARG A 29 -11.96 -5.48 -4.75
C ARG A 29 -11.98 -4.04 -4.25
N LEU A 30 -10.87 -3.55 -3.69
CA LEU A 30 -10.79 -2.18 -3.21
C LEU A 30 -11.04 -1.17 -4.35
N LEU A 31 -10.41 -1.38 -5.50
CA LEU A 31 -10.56 -0.50 -6.66
C LEU A 31 -11.98 -0.56 -7.24
N ASP A 32 -12.61 -1.72 -7.24
CA ASP A 32 -13.99 -1.86 -7.72
C ASP A 32 -14.99 -1.17 -6.78
N GLU A 33 -14.81 -1.26 -5.47
CA GLU A 33 -15.61 -0.49 -4.52
C GLU A 33 -15.35 1.02 -4.65
N ALA A 34 -14.09 1.43 -4.86
CA ALA A 34 -13.74 2.82 -5.13
C ALA A 34 -14.44 3.38 -6.37
N LYS A 35 -14.51 2.60 -7.46
CA LYS A 35 -15.25 2.98 -8.68
C LYS A 35 -16.75 3.15 -8.40
N LYS A 36 -17.35 2.25 -7.62
CA LYS A 36 -18.79 2.31 -7.29
C LYS A 36 -19.16 3.59 -6.53
N ILE A 37 -18.26 4.11 -5.71
CA ILE A 37 -18.46 5.38 -5.00
C ILE A 37 -17.95 6.61 -5.77
N GLY A 38 -17.53 6.43 -7.02
CA GLY A 38 -17.17 7.51 -7.93
C GLY A 38 -15.81 8.16 -7.65
N LEU A 39 -14.82 7.41 -7.13
CA LEU A 39 -13.47 7.96 -6.99
C LEU A 39 -12.88 8.34 -8.35
N SER A 40 -12.28 9.53 -8.40
CA SER A 40 -11.52 10.01 -9.55
C SER A 40 -10.17 9.28 -9.64
N PRO A 41 -9.55 9.17 -10.84
CA PRO A 41 -8.19 8.64 -10.98
C PRO A 41 -7.13 9.37 -10.15
N ASN A 42 -7.39 10.62 -9.76
CA ASN A 42 -6.50 11.42 -8.91
C ASN A 42 -6.81 11.30 -7.42
N ASP A 43 -7.87 10.57 -7.03
CA ASP A 43 -8.19 10.33 -5.63
C ASP A 43 -7.29 9.23 -5.06
N GLN A 44 -6.95 9.34 -3.78
CA GLN A 44 -6.23 8.30 -3.07
C GLN A 44 -7.10 7.02 -2.98
N PRO A 45 -6.63 5.87 -3.51
CA PRO A 45 -7.40 4.61 -3.47
C PRO A 45 -7.53 4.07 -2.04
N PHE A 46 -6.54 4.38 -1.19
CA PHE A 46 -6.59 4.12 0.25
C PHE A 46 -6.96 5.42 0.96
N ASN A 47 -8.25 5.67 1.14
CA ASN A 47 -8.71 6.85 1.86
C ASN A 47 -9.91 6.54 2.76
N VAL A 48 -9.63 6.37 4.06
CA VAL A 48 -10.65 6.07 5.06
C VAL A 48 -11.71 7.18 5.20
N ASN A 49 -11.40 8.41 4.80
CA ASN A 49 -12.33 9.54 4.89
C ASN A 49 -13.48 9.41 3.86
N ARG A 50 -13.26 8.69 2.76
CA ARG A 50 -14.32 8.40 1.78
C ARG A 50 -15.29 7.32 2.25
N PHE A 51 -14.88 6.52 3.23
CA PHE A 51 -15.67 5.42 3.78
C PHE A 51 -16.13 5.66 5.23
N SER A 52 -15.71 6.77 5.85
CA SER A 52 -16.05 7.11 7.23
C SER A 52 -17.13 8.16 7.29
N ARG A 53 -18.13 7.94 8.14
CA ARG A 53 -19.10 8.97 8.53
C ARG A 53 -18.52 10.03 9.46
N HIS A 54 -17.41 9.73 10.13
CA HIS A 54 -16.84 10.55 11.21
C HIS A 54 -15.64 11.39 10.77
N TYR A 55 -14.99 11.03 9.66
CA TYR A 55 -13.81 11.74 9.17
C TYR A 55 -14.17 12.47 7.87
N HIS A 56 -14.10 13.80 7.90
CA HIS A 56 -14.38 14.65 6.75
C HIS A 56 -13.06 15.19 6.21
N GLY A 57 -12.61 14.64 5.08
CA GLY A 57 -11.37 15.04 4.43
C GLY A 57 -11.28 14.47 3.02
N LYS A 58 -10.75 15.25 2.07
CA LYS A 58 -10.57 14.79 0.68
C LYS A 58 -9.44 13.77 0.55
N GLU A 59 -8.46 13.84 1.44
CA GLU A 59 -7.26 13.00 1.47
C GLU A 59 -7.06 12.41 2.87
N MET A 60 -6.53 11.20 2.93
CA MET A 60 -6.06 10.57 4.15
C MET A 60 -4.64 11.05 4.47
N ASN A 61 -4.40 11.42 5.72
CA ASN A 61 -3.10 11.90 6.16
C ASN A 61 -2.30 10.83 6.93
N ILE A 62 -1.03 11.13 7.21
CA ILE A 62 -0.12 10.21 7.89
C ILE A 62 -0.55 9.89 9.33
N ASP A 63 -1.20 10.83 10.02
CA ASP A 63 -1.66 10.62 11.40
C ASP A 63 -2.77 9.56 11.47
N GLN A 64 -3.63 9.52 10.44
CA GLN A 64 -4.66 8.49 10.30
C GLN A 64 -4.05 7.11 10.04
N VAL A 65 -3.00 7.04 9.23
CA VAL A 65 -2.22 5.80 9.02
C VAL A 65 -1.60 5.36 10.35
N GLN A 66 -0.94 6.27 11.08
CA GLN A 66 -0.37 5.95 12.38
C GLN A 66 -1.44 5.49 13.39
N ALA A 67 -2.63 6.09 13.38
CA ALA A 67 -3.75 5.67 14.22
C ALA A 67 -4.22 4.25 13.91
N MET A 68 -4.23 3.85 12.64
CA MET A 68 -4.51 2.46 12.24
C MET A 68 -3.49 1.51 12.84
N TYR A 69 -2.19 1.80 12.73
CA TYR A 69 -1.12 0.97 13.29
C TYR A 69 -1.20 0.86 14.82
N ARG A 70 -1.56 1.94 15.53
CA ARG A 70 -1.83 1.89 16.98
C ARG A 70 -2.98 0.93 17.29
N LYS A 71 -4.12 1.04 16.59
CA LYS A 71 -5.25 0.12 16.77
C LYS A 71 -4.90 -1.35 16.50
N LEU A 72 -4.02 -1.62 15.53
CA LEU A 72 -3.52 -2.98 15.26
C LEU A 72 -2.60 -3.48 16.38
N THR A 73 -1.73 -2.61 16.89
CA THR A 73 -0.88 -2.92 18.04
C THR A 73 -1.73 -3.28 19.26
N ASP A 74 -2.75 -2.47 19.57
CA ASP A 74 -3.62 -2.70 20.72
C ASP A 74 -4.40 -4.03 20.61
N LYS A 75 -4.80 -4.39 19.38
CA LYS A 75 -5.55 -5.65 19.12
C LYS A 75 -4.68 -6.90 19.11
N THR A 76 -3.43 -6.80 18.68
CA THR A 76 -2.53 -7.95 18.53
C THR A 76 -1.55 -8.09 19.69
N GLY A 77 -1.37 -7.04 20.50
CA GLY A 77 -0.32 -6.94 21.52
C GLY A 77 1.09 -6.76 20.96
N VAL A 78 1.25 -6.72 19.63
CA VAL A 78 2.55 -6.63 18.95
C VAL A 78 2.75 -5.21 18.43
N ARG A 79 3.84 -4.57 18.84
CA ARG A 79 4.17 -3.21 18.38
C ARG A 79 4.40 -3.20 16.87
N MET A 80 3.50 -2.55 16.14
CA MET A 80 3.60 -2.34 14.70
C MET A 80 3.65 -0.85 14.39
N THR A 81 4.72 -0.40 13.73
CA THR A 81 4.81 0.96 13.17
C THR A 81 5.03 0.88 11.66
N PRO A 82 4.66 1.92 10.87
CA PRO A 82 4.90 1.91 9.43
C PRO A 82 6.37 1.61 9.08
N HIS A 83 7.30 2.21 9.84
CA HIS A 83 8.72 1.99 9.65
C HIS A 83 9.16 0.55 9.94
N HIS A 84 8.71 -0.02 11.07
CA HIS A 84 9.03 -1.40 11.43
C HIS A 84 8.45 -2.38 10.42
N PHE A 85 7.20 -2.15 9.98
CA PHE A 85 6.55 -2.97 8.96
C PHE A 85 7.31 -2.94 7.64
N SER A 86 7.68 -1.76 7.14
CA SER A 86 8.49 -1.63 5.93
C SER A 86 9.87 -2.29 6.08
N HIS A 87 10.49 -2.22 7.27
CA HIS A 87 11.74 -2.92 7.56
C HIS A 87 11.58 -4.44 7.50
N THR A 88 10.52 -5.00 8.08
CA THR A 88 10.23 -6.44 8.01
C THR A 88 10.04 -6.87 6.56
N ILE A 89 9.19 -6.17 5.80
CA ILE A 89 8.96 -6.48 4.39
C ILE A 89 10.25 -6.39 3.57
N ALA A 90 11.05 -5.34 3.76
CA ALA A 90 12.32 -5.20 3.05
C ALA A 90 13.33 -6.28 3.45
N THR A 91 13.33 -6.72 4.71
CA THR A 91 14.21 -7.79 5.19
C THR A 91 13.76 -9.14 4.63
N ASP A 92 12.47 -9.45 4.66
CA ASP A 92 11.91 -10.67 4.10
C ASP A 92 12.15 -10.73 2.58
N LEU A 93 11.95 -9.62 1.86
CA LEU A 93 12.29 -9.51 0.44
C LEU A 93 13.77 -9.71 0.16
N LYS A 94 14.67 -9.27 1.05
CA LYS A 94 16.12 -9.50 0.94
C LYS A 94 16.53 -10.94 1.26
N GLN A 95 15.77 -11.63 2.11
CA GLN A 95 16.01 -13.03 2.46
C GLN A 95 15.47 -14.00 1.40
N GLN A 96 14.54 -13.55 0.55
CA GLN A 96 14.18 -14.29 -0.66
C GLN A 96 15.34 -14.20 -1.67
N PRO A 97 15.79 -15.33 -2.24
CA PRO A 97 16.82 -15.29 -3.28
C PRO A 97 16.30 -14.44 -4.44
N ALA A 98 17.15 -13.52 -4.93
CA ALA A 98 16.86 -12.64 -6.06
C ALA A 98 16.57 -13.49 -7.32
N GLY A 99 15.32 -13.90 -7.51
CA GLY A 99 15.01 -14.85 -8.59
C GLY A 99 13.57 -15.35 -8.70
N GLN A 100 12.65 -14.94 -7.84
CA GLN A 100 11.23 -15.30 -7.98
C GLN A 100 10.32 -14.10 -8.29
N ILE A 101 10.86 -13.15 -9.06
CA ILE A 101 10.03 -12.36 -9.97
C ILE A 101 9.84 -13.24 -11.20
N ASP A 102 8.68 -13.86 -11.29
CA ASP A 102 8.29 -14.72 -12.40
C ASP A 102 8.49 -13.98 -13.73
N GLN A 103 9.41 -14.48 -14.56
CA GLN A 103 9.69 -13.96 -15.90
C GLN A 103 8.56 -14.28 -16.91
N SER A 104 7.47 -14.93 -16.47
CA SER A 104 6.30 -15.20 -17.31
C SER A 104 5.57 -13.94 -17.80
N LEU A 105 5.77 -12.79 -17.13
CA LEU A 105 5.15 -11.51 -17.53
C LEU A 105 5.82 -10.81 -18.74
N TYR A 106 6.82 -11.43 -19.38
CA TYR A 106 7.49 -10.92 -20.59
C TYR A 106 7.19 -11.72 -21.88
N ARG A 107 6.21 -12.63 -21.88
CA ARG A 107 5.64 -13.15 -23.14
C ARG A 107 4.17 -12.75 -23.25
N HIS A 108 3.91 -11.74 -24.07
CA HIS A 108 3.10 -11.81 -25.29
C HIS A 108 2.86 -10.40 -25.84
#